data_AF-A0A833UST0-F1
#
_entry.id   AF-A0A833UST0-F1
#
_cell.length_a   1.000
_cell.length_b   1.000
_cell.length_c   1.000
_cell.angle_alpha   90.00
_cell.angle_beta   90.00
_cell.angle_gamma   90.00
#
_symmetry.space_group_name_H-M   'P 1'
#
loop_
_entity.id
_entity.type
_entity.pdbx_description
1 polymer ?
#
loop_
_entity_poly.entity_id
_entity_poly.type
_entity_poly.pdbx_seq_one_letter_code
_entity_poly.pdbx_strand_id
1 'polypeptide(L)'
;MKIKTILLAAILSLPLIAHAEGLKLKNSTGEFDQYTGQITVSGEYSYYFEDEVLGDVVCFHPSAPSDKLIPRTANDQRSRWFCFSQSSQAINAFKINKKSKQGYEGYTGHATVTVGDYAVYKGESDGFDTAKLISVKKAEAPKLLKKSGY
;
A
#
# COMPACT_ATOMS: atom_id res chain seq x y z
N MET A 1 -1.50 20.72 65.36
CA MET A 1 -2.11 20.82 64.02
C MET A 1 -1.00 20.83 62.96
N LYS A 2 -0.98 19.84 62.05
CA LYS A 2 -0.42 19.91 60.68
C LYS A 2 -0.55 18.53 60.03
N ILE A 3 -1.69 18.32 59.37
CA ILE A 3 -1.95 17.17 58.51
C ILE A 3 -1.12 17.38 57.24
N LYS A 4 -0.17 16.49 56.96
CA LYS A 4 0.59 16.47 55.72
C LYS A 4 -0.25 15.78 54.65
N THR A 5 -0.89 16.55 53.79
CA THR A 5 -1.57 16.06 52.59
C THR A 5 -0.50 15.54 51.61
N ILE A 6 -0.43 14.22 51.43
CA ILE A 6 0.37 13.61 50.36
C ILE A 6 -0.52 13.58 49.12
N LEU A 7 -0.19 14.41 48.15
CA LEU A 7 -0.80 14.40 46.81
C LEU A 7 -0.25 13.19 46.05
N LEU A 8 -1.07 12.16 45.80
CA LEU A 8 -0.75 11.12 44.83
C LEU A 8 -1.00 11.68 43.42
N ALA A 9 0.07 12.00 42.68
CA ALA A 9 0.00 12.25 41.25
C ALA A 9 0.02 10.90 40.52
N ALA A 10 -1.15 10.40 40.12
CA ALA A 10 -1.25 9.27 39.20
C ALA A 10 -0.95 9.75 37.77
N ILE A 11 0.30 9.56 37.32
CA ILE A 11 0.67 9.79 35.93
C ILE A 11 0.13 8.60 35.12
N LEU A 12 -1.07 8.75 34.55
CA LEU A 12 -1.56 7.82 33.53
C LEU A 12 -0.67 7.94 32.30
N SER A 13 0.27 7.01 32.13
CA SER A 13 0.97 6.79 30.88
C SER A 13 -0.03 6.21 29.87
N LEU A 14 -0.80 7.08 29.21
CA LEU A 14 -1.55 6.70 28.02
C LEU A 14 -0.52 6.25 26.97
N PRO A 15 -0.59 5.00 26.47
CA PRO A 15 0.24 4.64 25.33
C PRO A 15 -0.16 5.57 24.19
N LEU A 16 0.81 6.34 23.67
CA LEU A 16 0.70 7.03 22.40
C LEU A 16 0.53 5.95 21.33
N ILE A 17 -0.69 5.47 21.15
CA ILE A 17 -1.07 4.77 19.94
C ILE A 17 -1.04 5.86 18.88
N ALA A 18 0.11 5.98 18.20
CA ALA A 18 0.20 6.70 16.95
C ALA A 18 -0.73 5.99 15.98
N HIS A 19 -2.01 6.35 16.01
CA HIS A 19 -2.95 5.99 14.97
C HIS A 19 -2.34 6.55 13.70
N ALA A 20 -1.96 5.68 12.76
CA ALA A 20 -1.60 6.10 11.42
C ALA A 20 -2.73 7.00 10.93
N GLU A 21 -2.47 8.31 10.81
CA GLU A 21 -3.47 9.23 10.27
C GLU A 21 -3.77 8.74 8.86
N GLY A 22 -5.04 8.41 8.59
CA GLY A 22 -5.47 7.97 7.26
C GLY A 22 -5.09 8.99 6.18
N LEU A 23 -5.19 8.58 4.92
CA LEU A 23 -4.81 9.43 3.80
C LEU A 23 -5.63 10.73 3.77
N LYS A 24 -4.93 11.87 3.76
CA LYS A 24 -5.50 13.22 3.65
C LYS A 24 -4.95 13.90 2.41
N LEU A 25 -5.82 14.50 1.60
CA LEU A 25 -5.40 15.22 0.40
C LEU A 25 -4.45 16.35 0.79
N LYS A 26 -3.25 16.35 0.22
CA LYS A 26 -2.22 17.37 0.44
C LYS A 26 -2.27 18.43 -0.66
N ASN A 27 -2.27 17.99 -1.91
CA ASN A 27 -2.37 18.86 -3.08
C ASN A 27 -2.86 18.07 -4.30
N SER A 28 -3.39 18.80 -5.28
CA SER A 28 -3.80 18.27 -6.58
C SER A 28 -2.97 18.97 -7.65
N THR A 29 -2.22 18.22 -8.45
CA THR A 29 -1.28 18.76 -9.45
C THR A 29 -1.33 17.95 -10.72
N GLY A 30 -1.61 18.58 -11.85
CA GLY A 30 -1.66 17.91 -13.16
C GLY A 30 -2.56 16.67 -13.11
N GLU A 31 -1.95 15.51 -13.29
CA GLU A 31 -2.60 14.19 -13.36
C GLU A 31 -2.70 13.45 -12.03
N PHE A 32 -2.27 14.04 -10.90
CA PHE A 32 -2.29 13.34 -9.61
C PHE A 32 -2.89 14.18 -8.48
N ASP A 33 -3.68 13.50 -7.64
CA ASP A 33 -4.02 13.94 -6.31
C ASP A 33 -3.07 13.28 -5.31
N GLN A 34 -2.28 14.09 -4.62
CA GLN A 34 -1.25 13.62 -3.69
C GLN A 34 -1.77 13.65 -2.26
N TYR A 35 -1.50 12.60 -1.51
CA TYR A 35 -1.98 12.41 -0.15
C TYR A 35 -0.82 12.28 0.84
N THR A 36 -1.02 12.88 2.01
CA THR A 36 -0.20 12.63 3.21
C THR A 36 -0.90 11.63 4.13
N GLY A 37 -0.17 11.12 5.12
CA GLY A 37 -0.66 10.09 6.03
C GLY A 37 -0.28 8.68 5.59
N GLN A 38 -0.76 7.69 6.33
CA GLN A 38 -0.48 6.28 6.09
C GLN A 38 -1.73 5.44 6.32
N ILE A 39 -1.88 4.40 5.51
CA ILE A 39 -2.95 3.40 5.67
C ILE A 39 -2.34 2.00 5.71
N THR A 40 -3.01 1.09 6.40
CA THR A 40 -2.65 -0.33 6.37
C THR A 40 -3.72 -1.10 5.63
N VAL A 41 -3.33 -1.76 4.54
CA VAL A 41 -4.22 -2.50 3.64
C VAL A 41 -3.77 -3.95 3.54
N SER A 42 -4.74 -4.85 3.40
CA SER A 42 -4.51 -6.27 3.10
C SER A 42 -4.99 -6.55 1.68
N GLY A 43 -4.31 -7.43 0.96
CA GLY A 43 -4.64 -7.69 -0.44
C GLY A 43 -3.61 -8.57 -1.14
N GLU A 44 -3.71 -8.60 -2.45
CA GLU A 44 -2.82 -9.36 -3.33
C GLU A 44 -1.74 -8.44 -3.92
N TYR A 45 -0.47 -8.84 -3.84
CA TYR A 45 0.61 -8.25 -4.63
C TYR A 45 0.80 -9.05 -5.90
N SER A 46 1.13 -8.38 -7.01
CA SER A 46 1.50 -9.01 -8.27
C SER A 46 2.75 -8.37 -8.87
N TYR A 47 3.50 -9.17 -9.60
CA TYR A 47 4.67 -8.76 -10.37
C TYR A 47 4.71 -9.61 -11.63
N TYR A 48 4.72 -8.98 -12.81
CA TYR A 48 4.75 -9.67 -14.09
C TYR A 48 6.16 -9.66 -14.70
N PHE A 49 6.54 -10.76 -15.34
CA PHE A 49 7.76 -10.85 -16.13
C PHE A 49 7.53 -10.12 -17.46
N GLU A 50 8.44 -9.20 -17.79
CA GLU A 50 8.49 -8.60 -19.13
C GLU A 50 7.17 -7.92 -19.55
N ASP A 51 6.47 -7.28 -18.61
CA ASP A 51 5.26 -6.51 -18.91
C ASP A 51 5.64 -5.18 -19.58
N GLU A 52 5.33 -5.04 -20.87
CA GLU A 52 5.66 -3.85 -21.65
C GLU A 52 4.80 -2.62 -21.28
N VAL A 53 3.65 -2.83 -20.65
CA VAL A 53 2.70 -1.76 -20.30
C VAL A 53 3.01 -1.20 -18.91
N LEU A 54 3.11 -2.08 -17.91
CA LEU A 54 3.38 -1.69 -16.52
C LEU A 54 4.88 -1.54 -16.24
N GLY A 55 5.73 -2.26 -16.99
CA GLY A 55 7.16 -2.30 -16.75
C GLY A 55 7.55 -3.15 -15.53
N ASP A 56 8.73 -2.85 -14.99
CA ASP A 56 9.32 -3.54 -13.84
C ASP A 56 8.73 -3.06 -12.50
N VAL A 57 7.43 -3.28 -12.31
CA VAL A 57 6.69 -2.78 -11.14
C VAL A 57 6.00 -3.89 -10.36
N VAL A 58 5.91 -3.69 -9.04
CA VAL A 58 5.05 -4.49 -8.17
C VAL A 58 3.76 -3.71 -7.94
N CYS A 59 2.62 -4.35 -8.21
CA CYS A 59 1.31 -3.75 -7.98
C CYS A 59 0.58 -4.46 -6.85
N PHE A 60 -0.40 -3.77 -6.26
CA PHE A 60 -1.13 -4.23 -5.10
C PHE A 60 -2.62 -3.96 -5.28
N HIS A 61 -3.41 -4.99 -5.03
CA HIS A 61 -4.87 -4.98 -5.09
C HIS A 61 -5.42 -5.23 -3.68
N PRO A 62 -5.63 -4.16 -2.88
CA PRO A 62 -6.30 -4.25 -1.59
C PRO A 62 -7.65 -4.97 -1.68
N SER A 63 -7.89 -5.87 -0.75
CA SER A 63 -9.18 -6.51 -0.56
C SER A 63 -10.06 -5.73 0.43
N ALA A 64 -11.36 -5.89 0.28
CA ALA A 64 -12.33 -5.38 1.24
C ALA A 64 -12.12 -6.02 2.62
N PRO A 65 -12.32 -5.27 3.72
CA PRO A 65 -12.81 -3.88 3.76
C PRO A 65 -11.70 -2.82 3.64
N SER A 66 -10.43 -3.22 3.58
CA SER A 66 -9.29 -2.30 3.69
C SER A 66 -9.07 -1.44 2.45
N ASP A 67 -9.55 -1.89 1.28
CA ASP A 67 -9.56 -1.10 0.05
C ASP A 67 -10.23 0.27 0.25
N LYS A 68 -11.29 0.35 1.06
CA LYS A 68 -12.02 1.60 1.36
C LYS A 68 -11.19 2.67 2.05
N LEU A 69 -10.00 2.34 2.56
CA LEU A 69 -9.06 3.32 3.11
C LEU A 69 -8.36 4.14 2.02
N ILE A 70 -8.39 3.68 0.76
CA ILE A 70 -7.88 4.43 -0.39
C ILE A 70 -8.94 5.43 -0.85
N PRO A 71 -8.59 6.73 -0.92
CA PRO A 71 -9.51 7.77 -1.31
C PRO A 71 -9.91 7.65 -2.78
N ARG A 72 -11.19 7.91 -3.05
CA ARG A 72 -11.78 8.03 -4.39
C ARG A 72 -12.79 9.18 -4.38
N THR A 73 -12.85 9.92 -5.47
CA THR A 73 -13.93 10.90 -5.67
C THR A 73 -15.21 10.17 -6.06
N ALA A 74 -16.38 10.81 -5.92
CA ALA A 74 -17.65 10.19 -6.27
C ALA A 74 -17.75 9.78 -7.76
N ASN A 75 -16.99 10.45 -8.63
CA ASN A 75 -16.99 10.20 -10.07
C ASN A 75 -15.91 9.18 -10.50
N ASP A 76 -15.01 8.79 -9.59
CA ASP A 76 -13.98 7.79 -9.87
C ASP A 76 -14.45 6.40 -9.48
N GLN A 77 -14.91 5.66 -10.50
CA GLN A 77 -15.44 4.29 -10.36
C GLN A 77 -14.36 3.22 -10.54
N ARG A 78 -13.09 3.59 -10.73
CA ARG A 78 -12.01 2.62 -10.94
C ARG A 78 -11.75 1.82 -9.67
N SER A 79 -11.38 0.56 -9.84
CA SER A 79 -10.92 -0.29 -8.75
C SER A 79 -9.79 0.37 -7.95
N ARG A 80 -9.75 0.09 -6.64
CA ARG A 80 -8.71 0.61 -5.75
C ARG A 80 -7.50 -0.30 -5.80
N TRP A 81 -6.56 0.00 -6.67
CA TRP A 81 -5.28 -0.68 -6.78
C TRP A 81 -4.19 0.35 -7.07
N PHE A 82 -2.95 0.00 -6.78
CA PHE A 82 -1.80 0.88 -6.97
C PHE A 82 -0.55 0.09 -7.28
N CYS A 83 0.44 0.71 -7.89
CA CYS A 83 1.79 0.17 -8.00
C CYS A 83 2.74 0.86 -7.02
N PHE A 84 3.72 0.12 -6.51
CA PHE A 84 4.70 0.67 -5.57
C PHE A 84 5.63 1.64 -6.30
N SER A 85 5.70 2.88 -5.82
CA SER A 85 6.54 3.94 -6.41
C SER A 85 8.04 3.60 -6.36
N GLN A 86 8.44 2.71 -5.44
CA GLN A 86 9.78 2.13 -5.35
C GLN A 86 9.69 0.61 -5.47
N SER A 87 9.52 0.11 -6.68
CA SER A 87 9.27 -1.32 -6.90
C SER A 87 10.42 -2.23 -6.46
N SER A 88 11.68 -1.79 -6.52
CA SER A 88 12.80 -2.54 -5.95
C SER A 88 12.67 -2.78 -4.44
N GLN A 89 12.12 -1.82 -3.69
CA GLN A 89 11.82 -1.97 -2.26
C GLN A 89 10.77 -3.06 -2.04
N ALA A 90 9.70 -3.06 -2.84
CA ALA A 90 8.63 -4.05 -2.76
C ALA A 90 9.11 -5.46 -3.16
N ILE A 91 9.90 -5.59 -4.24
CA ILE A 91 10.51 -6.84 -4.68
C ILE A 91 11.32 -7.48 -3.54
N ASN A 92 12.17 -6.69 -2.88
CA ASN A 92 12.96 -7.15 -1.74
C ASN A 92 12.08 -7.54 -0.55
N ALA A 93 11.08 -6.72 -0.22
CA ALA A 93 10.21 -6.96 0.92
C ALA A 93 9.34 -8.22 0.77
N PHE A 94 8.86 -8.51 -0.44
CA PHE A 94 8.09 -9.72 -0.75
C PHE A 94 8.96 -10.91 -1.15
N LYS A 95 10.29 -10.73 -1.25
CA LYS A 95 11.26 -11.77 -1.64
C LYS A 95 10.96 -12.34 -3.04
N ILE A 96 10.56 -11.47 -3.97
CA ILE A 96 10.29 -11.84 -5.36
C ILE A 96 11.61 -12.11 -6.09
N ASN A 97 11.73 -13.28 -6.71
CA ASN A 97 12.86 -13.61 -7.58
C ASN A 97 12.53 -13.22 -9.01
N LYS A 98 13.10 -12.12 -9.51
CA LYS A 98 12.78 -11.58 -10.85
C LYS A 98 13.09 -12.50 -12.04
N LYS A 99 13.74 -13.64 -11.83
CA LYS A 99 14.06 -14.58 -12.91
C LYS A 99 12.78 -15.15 -13.51
N SER A 100 12.58 -14.90 -14.81
CA SER A 100 11.49 -15.49 -15.59
C SER A 100 11.51 -17.01 -15.47
N LYS A 101 10.32 -17.62 -15.50
CA LYS A 101 10.16 -19.07 -15.49
C LYS A 101 9.22 -19.53 -16.58
N GLN A 102 9.64 -20.51 -17.37
CA GLN A 102 8.84 -21.07 -18.46
C GLN A 102 7.46 -21.53 -17.97
N GLY A 103 6.40 -21.16 -18.70
CA GLY A 103 5.01 -21.46 -18.36
C GLY A 103 4.37 -20.50 -17.35
N TYR A 104 5.11 -19.51 -16.86
CA TYR A 104 4.65 -18.52 -15.90
C TYR A 104 4.87 -17.10 -16.42
N GLU A 105 4.01 -16.19 -16.01
CA GLU A 105 4.05 -14.77 -16.39
C GLU A 105 4.43 -13.86 -15.24
N GLY A 106 4.58 -14.39 -14.02
CA GLY A 106 4.93 -13.55 -12.89
C GLY A 106 4.83 -14.24 -11.55
N TYR A 107 4.69 -13.42 -10.53
CA TYR A 107 4.46 -13.79 -9.15
C TYR A 107 3.23 -13.10 -8.59
N THR A 108 2.55 -13.79 -7.70
CA THR A 108 1.46 -13.25 -6.89
C THR A 108 1.56 -13.78 -5.45
N GLY A 109 0.97 -13.06 -4.50
CA GLY A 109 0.80 -13.52 -3.14
C GLY A 109 -0.01 -12.53 -2.31
N HIS A 110 -0.42 -12.94 -1.11
CA HIS A 110 -1.17 -12.05 -0.22
C HIS A 110 -0.26 -11.37 0.79
N ALA A 111 -0.54 -10.11 1.09
CA ALA A 111 0.16 -9.38 2.15
C ALA A 111 -0.75 -8.40 2.89
N THR A 112 -0.29 -7.97 4.05
CA THR A 112 -0.78 -6.79 4.78
C THR A 112 0.37 -5.79 4.85
N VAL A 113 0.17 -4.61 4.27
CA VAL A 113 1.19 -3.58 4.12
C VAL A 113 0.71 -2.25 4.68
N THR A 114 1.62 -1.49 5.27
CA THR A 114 1.42 -0.06 5.52
C THR A 114 2.05 0.71 4.37
N VAL A 115 1.27 1.61 3.77
CA VAL A 115 1.70 2.49 2.68
C VAL A 115 1.48 3.95 3.03
N GLY A 116 2.25 4.83 2.41
CA GLY A 116 2.17 6.28 2.53
C GLY A 116 2.64 6.94 1.25
N ASP A 117 2.79 8.27 1.27
CA ASP A 117 3.13 9.07 0.07
C ASP A 117 2.27 8.65 -1.14
N TYR A 118 0.95 8.56 -0.90
CA TYR A 118 0.01 7.98 -1.85
C TYR A 118 -0.40 9.00 -2.90
N ALA A 119 -0.46 8.61 -4.17
CA ALA A 119 -0.92 9.46 -5.25
C ALA A 119 -2.02 8.76 -6.04
N VAL A 120 -3.21 9.36 -6.07
CA VAL A 120 -4.30 8.92 -6.94
C VAL A 120 -4.07 9.51 -8.33
N TYR A 121 -3.95 8.66 -9.34
CA TYR A 121 -3.85 9.09 -10.73
C TYR A 121 -5.22 9.49 -11.25
N LYS A 122 -5.33 10.64 -11.91
CA LYS A 122 -6.57 11.22 -12.45
C LYS A 122 -6.41 11.76 -13.89
N GLY A 123 -5.35 11.38 -14.58
CA GLY A 123 -5.13 11.76 -15.98
C GLY A 123 -6.12 11.08 -16.93
N GLU A 124 -6.18 11.57 -18.17
CA GLU A 124 -7.11 11.10 -19.20
C GLU A 124 -6.62 9.83 -19.91
N SER A 125 -5.30 9.53 -19.86
CA SER A 125 -4.73 8.29 -20.40
C SER A 125 -4.77 7.14 -19.40
N ASP A 126 -4.43 5.94 -19.85
CA ASP A 126 -4.21 4.80 -18.96
C ASP A 126 -3.11 5.11 -17.95
N GLY A 127 -3.40 4.88 -16.67
CA GLY A 127 -2.47 5.12 -15.58
C GLY A 127 -2.99 4.53 -14.28
N PHE A 128 -2.14 4.54 -13.26
CA PHE A 128 -2.40 3.86 -12.00
C PHE A 128 -1.98 4.69 -10.81
N ASP A 129 -2.64 4.44 -9.69
CA ASP A 129 -2.24 5.05 -8.43
C ASP A 129 -0.87 4.55 -8.01
N THR A 130 -0.16 5.35 -7.23
CA THR A 130 1.12 4.95 -6.67
C THR A 130 1.16 5.10 -5.17
N ALA A 131 1.94 4.25 -4.51
CA ALA A 131 2.16 4.33 -3.08
C ALA A 131 3.58 3.94 -2.72
N LYS A 132 4.12 4.56 -1.67
CA LYS A 132 5.39 4.14 -1.07
C LYS A 132 5.13 3.05 -0.04
N LEU A 133 5.92 1.98 -0.09
CA LEU A 133 5.91 0.93 0.92
C LEU A 133 6.58 1.45 2.21
N ILE A 134 5.82 1.53 3.30
CA ILE A 134 6.34 1.92 4.62
C ILE A 134 6.75 0.69 5.43
N SER A 135 5.88 -0.32 5.50
CA SER A 135 6.23 -1.60 6.15
C SER A 135 5.37 -2.76 5.66
N VAL A 136 5.92 -3.97 5.70
CA VAL A 136 5.16 -5.22 5.52
C VAL A 136 4.85 -5.78 6.89
N LYS A 137 3.56 -5.88 7.24
CA LYS A 137 3.11 -6.49 8.50
C LYS A 137 3.06 -8.01 8.41
N LYS A 138 2.63 -8.51 7.26
CA LYS A 138 2.54 -9.93 6.93
C LYS A 138 2.65 -10.10 5.43
N ALA A 139 3.33 -11.13 4.96
CA ALA A 139 3.33 -11.50 3.55
C ALA A 139 3.45 -13.02 3.39
N GLU A 140 2.68 -13.56 2.46
CA GLU A 140 2.88 -14.91 1.94
C GLU A 140 4.13 -14.93 1.04
N ALA A 141 4.77 -16.09 0.96
CA ALA A 141 5.83 -16.31 -0.02
C ALA A 141 5.26 -16.18 -1.45
N PRO A 142 6.03 -15.61 -2.39
CA PRO A 142 5.58 -15.45 -3.77
C PRO A 142 5.25 -16.80 -4.42
N LYS A 143 4.05 -16.88 -4.98
CA LYS A 143 3.58 -18.00 -5.80
C LYS A 143 3.71 -17.63 -7.26
N LEU A 144 4.12 -18.57 -8.08
CA LEU A 144 4.22 -18.34 -9.52
C LEU A 144 2.83 -18.23 -10.14
N LEU A 145 2.62 -17.19 -10.96
CA LEU A 145 1.41 -16.96 -11.73
C LEU A 145 1.52 -17.64 -13.09
N LYS A 146 0.65 -18.61 -13.38
CA LYS A 146 0.67 -19.35 -14.65
C LYS A 146 0.16 -18.46 -15.77
N LYS A 147 0.81 -18.53 -16.94
CA LYS A 147 0.27 -17.95 -18.17
C LYS A 147 -1.12 -18.52 -18.42
N SER A 148 -2.12 -17.66 -18.55
CA SER A 148 -3.38 -18.02 -19.19
C SER A 148 -3.08 -18.23 -20.67
N GLY A 149 -2.91 -19.49 -21.08
CA GLY A 149 -2.72 -19.80 -22.50
C GLY A 149 -3.91 -19.30 -23.30
N TYR A 150 -3.67 -18.40 -24.24
CA TYR A 150 -4.55 -18.15 -25.37
C TYR A 150 -4.09 -19.02 -26.54
#